data_AF-A0A6S6T8Q0-F1
#
_entry.id   AF-A0A6S6T8Q0-F1
#
_cell.length_a   1.000
_cell.length_b   1.000
_cell.length_c   1.000
_cell.angle_alpha   90.00
_cell.angle_beta   90.00
_cell.angle_gamma   90.00
#
_symmetry.space_group_name_H-M   'P 1'
#
loop_
_entity.id
_entity.type
_entity.pdbx_description
1 polymer ?
#
loop_
_entity_poly.entity_id
_entity_poly.type
_entity_poly.pdbx_seq_one_letter_code
_entity_poly.pdbx_strand_id
1 'polypeptide(L)'
;EYEGTATSFDGKSMSSIDMTYFWIFTENYQIYYLDDAYNYAVVADETFEQVWIMSRKPIMPQNILDEIKTKLSTVMELKTLIYTPQDEKGKYK
;
A
#
# COMPACT_ATOMS: atom_id res chain seq x y z
N GLU A 1 3.89 16.13 13.91
CA GLU A 1 3.02 15.27 13.07
C GLU A 1 2.96 15.88 11.68
N TYR A 2 2.89 15.04 10.65
CA TYR A 2 2.61 15.49 9.29
C TYR A 2 1.18 15.03 8.98
N GLU A 3 0.31 15.97 8.65
CA GLU A 3 -1.09 15.70 8.28
C GLU A 3 -1.17 15.67 6.75
N GLY A 4 -1.38 14.48 6.18
CA GLY A 4 -1.64 14.29 4.76
C GLY A 4 -3.14 14.13 4.51
N THR A 5 -3.64 14.68 3.42
CA THR A 5 -5.02 14.47 2.97
C THR A 5 -5.05 13.56 1.75
N ALA A 6 -5.97 12.60 1.77
CA ALA A 6 -6.21 11.67 0.68
C ALA A 6 -7.58 11.99 0.06
N THR A 7 -7.62 12.28 -1.24
CA THR A 7 -8.86 12.54 -1.98
C THR A 7 -9.06 11.52 -3.08
N SER A 8 -10.29 11.05 -3.27
CA SER A 8 -10.64 10.19 -4.41
C SER A 8 -10.49 10.98 -5.71
N PHE A 9 -9.79 10.39 -6.69
CA PHE A 9 -9.51 11.02 -7.98
C PHE A 9 -10.78 11.36 -8.78
N ASP A 10 -11.83 10.52 -8.70
CA ASP A 10 -13.09 10.69 -9.44
C ASP A 10 -14.30 11.07 -8.58
N GLY A 11 -14.11 11.16 -7.25
CA GLY A 11 -15.17 11.45 -6.27
C GLY A 11 -16.22 10.36 -6.11
N LYS A 12 -16.04 9.18 -6.75
CA LYS A 12 -17.00 8.08 -6.76
C LYS A 12 -16.42 6.78 -6.24
N SER A 13 -15.11 6.56 -6.40
CA SER A 13 -14.40 5.35 -6.01
C SER A 13 -13.05 5.68 -5.37
N MET A 14 -12.74 5.02 -4.24
CA MET A 14 -11.40 5.09 -3.63
C MET A 14 -10.38 4.17 -4.31
N SER A 15 -10.69 3.62 -5.48
CA SER A 15 -9.71 2.84 -6.28
C SER A 15 -8.50 3.69 -6.73
N SER A 16 -8.67 5.01 -6.81
CA SER A 16 -7.63 5.98 -7.14
C SER A 16 -7.63 7.08 -6.08
N ILE A 17 -6.50 7.29 -5.41
CA ILE A 17 -6.31 8.17 -4.26
C ILE A 17 -5.15 9.11 -4.54
N ASP A 18 -5.43 10.41 -4.57
CA ASP A 18 -4.38 11.44 -4.59
C ASP A 18 -3.91 11.68 -3.16
N MET A 19 -2.61 11.46 -2.89
CA MET A 19 -2.04 11.68 -1.57
C MET A 19 -1.08 12.87 -1.62
N THR A 20 -1.40 13.92 -0.86
CA THR A 20 -0.57 15.11 -0.75
C THR A 20 0.24 15.06 0.53
N TYR A 21 1.57 14.90 0.41
CA TYR A 21 2.49 14.88 1.55
C TYR A 21 3.05 16.27 1.88
N PHE A 22 3.23 17.14 0.87
CA PHE A 22 3.69 18.53 1.00
C PHE A 22 3.15 19.37 -0.17
N TRP A 23 3.07 20.70 -0.02
CA TRP A 23 2.50 21.64 -1.03
C TRP A 23 3.08 21.57 -2.47
N ILE A 24 4.20 20.86 -2.69
CA ILE A 24 4.84 20.66 -4.01
C ILE A 24 4.95 19.19 -4.44
N PHE A 25 4.55 18.22 -3.59
CA PHE A 25 4.60 16.78 -3.89
C PHE A 25 3.20 16.20 -3.73
N THR A 26 2.46 16.19 -4.85
CA THR A 26 1.23 15.40 -5.00
C THR A 26 1.62 14.17 -5.81
N GLU A 27 1.45 13.00 -5.21
CA GLU A 27 1.68 11.74 -5.90
C GLU A 27 0.37 10.96 -5.94
N ASN A 28 0.07 10.45 -7.13
CA ASN A 28 -1.16 9.72 -7.40
C ASN A 28 -0.93 8.26 -7.05
N TYR A 29 -1.69 7.76 -6.08
CA TYR A 29 -1.61 6.38 -5.65
C TYR A 29 -2.90 5.65 -5.97
N GLN A 30 -2.78 4.40 -6.40
CA GLN A 30 -3.92 3.57 -6.75
C GLN A 30 -3.92 2.33 -5.89
N ILE A 31 -5.13 1.87 -5.54
CA ILE A 31 -5.30 0.60 -4.85
C ILE A 31 -5.21 -0.50 -5.91
N TYR A 32 -4.07 -1.18 -5.95
CA TYR A 32 -3.81 -2.27 -6.89
C TYR A 32 -4.41 -3.60 -6.42
N TYR A 33 -4.47 -3.81 -5.11
CA TYR A 33 -5.08 -4.99 -4.50
C TYR A 33 -5.78 -4.60 -3.21
N LEU A 34 -6.95 -5.19 -2.99
CA LEU A 34 -7.73 -5.07 -1.76
C LEU A 34 -8.52 -6.36 -1.57
N ASP A 35 -8.41 -6.97 -0.39
CA ASP A 35 -9.25 -8.12 -0.05
C ASP A 35 -10.67 -7.66 0.35
N ASP A 36 -11.66 -8.55 0.19
CA ASP A 36 -13.07 -8.26 0.48
C ASP A 36 -13.31 -7.79 1.92
N ALA A 37 -12.47 -8.24 2.86
CA ALA A 37 -12.55 -7.90 4.27
C ALA A 37 -11.64 -6.71 4.66
N TYR A 38 -11.00 -6.07 3.68
CA TYR A 38 -10.14 -4.88 3.84
C TYR A 38 -8.98 -5.08 4.84
N ASN A 39 -8.53 -6.32 5.07
CA ASN A 39 -7.40 -6.63 5.93
C ASN A 39 -6.05 -6.38 5.27
N TYR A 40 -6.00 -6.42 3.94
CA TYR A 40 -4.79 -6.41 3.14
C TYR A 40 -4.97 -5.49 1.95
N ALA A 41 -4.01 -4.59 1.73
CA ALA A 41 -4.05 -3.68 0.60
C ALA A 41 -2.68 -3.58 -0.04
N VAL A 42 -2.66 -3.38 -1.35
CA VAL A 42 -1.47 -2.96 -2.09
C VAL A 42 -1.77 -1.61 -2.70
N VAL A 43 -0.95 -0.63 -2.36
CA VAL A 43 -1.01 0.71 -2.93
C VAL A 43 0.24 0.92 -3.75
N ALA A 44 0.07 1.42 -4.98
CA ALA A 44 1.17 1.68 -5.89
C ALA A 44 0.95 3.00 -6.63
N ASP A 45 2.04 3.65 -7.05
CA ASP A 45 1.99 4.68 -8.07
C ASP A 45 1.79 4.07 -9.47
N GLU A 46 1.56 4.91 -10.49
CA GLU A 46 1.29 4.46 -11.86
C GLU A 46 2.44 3.64 -12.48
N THR A 47 3.66 3.83 -12.00
CA THR A 47 4.88 3.20 -12.52
C THR A 47 5.36 2.02 -11.67
N PHE A 48 4.71 1.73 -10.54
CA PHE A 48 5.16 0.74 -9.54
C PHE A 48 6.57 0.98 -9.01
N GLU A 49 7.05 2.22 -9.06
CA GLU A 49 8.30 2.62 -8.41
C GLU A 49 8.10 2.75 -6.90
N GLN A 50 6.89 3.08 -6.48
CA GLN A 50 6.50 3.20 -5.09
C GLN A 50 5.34 2.27 -4.76
N VAL A 51 5.63 1.21 -4.01
CA VAL A 51 4.66 0.16 -3.66
C VAL A 51 4.66 -0.11 -2.16
N TRP A 52 3.47 -0.12 -1.56
CA TRP A 52 3.26 -0.55 -0.19
C TRP A 52 2.32 -1.73 -0.12
N ILE A 53 2.78 -2.79 0.55
CA ILE A 53 1.95 -3.91 0.96
C ILE A 53 1.56 -3.67 2.42
N MET A 54 0.28 -3.50 2.68
CA MET A 54 -0.25 -3.11 3.98
C MET A 54 -1.14 -4.20 4.58
N SER A 55 -1.11 -4.33 5.90
CA SER A 55 -2.01 -5.20 6.65
C SER A 55 -2.58 -4.50 7.87
N ARG A 56 -3.84 -4.80 8.21
CA ARG A 56 -4.46 -4.38 9.49
C ARG A 56 -3.84 -5.07 10.71
N LYS A 57 -3.12 -6.17 10.52
CA LYS A 57 -2.38 -6.86 11.59
C LYS A 57 -0.87 -6.68 11.36
N PRO A 58 -0.06 -6.67 12.43
CA PRO A 58 1.39 -6.53 12.28
C PRO A 58 2.02 -7.64 11.45
N ILE A 59 1.46 -8.86 11.51
CA ILE A 59 1.94 -10.01 10.76
C ILE A 59 0.89 -10.43 9.75
N MET A 60 1.28 -10.38 8.47
CA MET A 60 0.51 -10.91 7.36
C MET A 60 0.77 -12.42 7.21
N PRO A 61 -0.26 -13.25 6.97
CA PRO A 61 -0.07 -14.66 6.64
C PRO A 61 0.78 -14.85 5.39
N GLN A 62 1.75 -15.77 5.44
CA GLN A 62 2.72 -15.97 4.36
C GLN A 62 2.06 -16.30 3.02
N ASN A 63 0.99 -17.10 3.02
CA ASN A 63 0.25 -17.47 1.80
C ASN A 63 -0.36 -16.24 1.09
N ILE A 64 -0.86 -15.27 1.86
CA ILE A 64 -1.43 -14.02 1.31
C ILE A 64 -0.30 -13.15 0.75
N LEU A 65 0.80 -13.03 1.47
CA LEU A 65 1.98 -12.31 1.00
C LEU A 65 2.53 -12.90 -0.30
N ASP A 66 2.59 -14.23 -0.41
CA ASP A 66 3.05 -14.92 -1.62
C ASP A 66 2.11 -14.71 -2.81
N GLU A 67 0.78 -14.67 -2.58
CA GLU A 67 -0.19 -14.32 -3.61
C GLU A 67 0.03 -12.89 -4.12
N ILE A 68 0.20 -11.93 -3.20
CA ILE A 68 0.47 -10.52 -3.53
C ILE A 68 1.79 -10.41 -4.32
N LYS A 69 2.85 -11.10 -3.87
CA LYS A 69 4.15 -11.12 -4.57
C LYS A 69 4.05 -11.72 -5.96
N THR A 70 3.20 -12.73 -6.15
CA THR A 70 2.97 -13.34 -7.47
C THR A 70 2.30 -12.35 -8.43
N LYS A 71 1.38 -11.50 -7.94
CA LYS A 71 0.81 -10.44 -8.76
C LYS A 71 1.85 -9.36 -9.08
N LEU A 72 2.58 -8.91 -8.07
CA LEU A 72 3.60 -7.84 -8.21
C LEU A 72 4.78 -8.24 -9.10
N SER A 73 5.16 -9.52 -9.16
CA SER A 73 6.27 -9.97 -9.99
C SER A 73 6.04 -9.78 -11.49
N THR A 74 4.79 -9.54 -11.90
CA THR A 74 4.44 -9.23 -13.30
C THR A 74 4.71 -7.77 -13.68
N VAL A 75 4.84 -6.87 -12.70
CA VAL A 75 4.94 -5.42 -12.89
C VAL A 75 6.20 -4.80 -12.28
N MET A 76 6.84 -5.46 -11.30
CA MET A 76 8.05 -4.95 -10.63
C MET A 76 9.02 -6.07 -10.18
N GLU A 77 10.28 -5.71 -9.93
CA GLU A 77 11.25 -6.64 -9.36
C GLU A 77 11.09 -6.78 -7.83
N LEU A 78 10.67 -7.95 -7.35
CA LEU A 78 10.39 -8.16 -5.92
C LEU A 78 11.58 -7.93 -4.96
N LYS A 79 12.81 -7.91 -5.47
CA LYS A 79 14.02 -7.67 -4.66
C LYS A 79 14.11 -6.24 -4.12
N THR A 80 13.33 -5.31 -4.66
CA THR A 80 13.25 -3.92 -4.19
C THR A 80 12.35 -3.75 -2.97
N LEU A 81 11.55 -4.76 -2.62
CA LEU A 81 10.69 -4.74 -1.45
C LEU A 81 11.53 -4.83 -0.16
N ILE A 82 11.36 -3.85 0.72
CA ILE A 82 11.97 -3.81 2.03
C ILE A 82 10.94 -4.24 3.07
N TYR A 83 11.25 -5.31 3.81
CA TYR A 83 10.38 -5.79 4.89
C TYR A 83 10.63 -4.99 6.16
N THR A 84 9.60 -4.29 6.61
CA THR A 84 9.66 -3.54 7.87
C THR A 84 9.58 -4.51 9.05
N PRO A 85 10.46 -4.40 10.07
CA PRO A 85 10.28 -5.15 11.31
C PRO A 85 8.94 -4.80 11.97
N GLN A 86 8.18 -5.81 12.36
CA GLN A 86 6.87 -5.65 13.01
C GLN A 86 6.89 -6.32 14.38
N ASP A 87 6.38 -5.63 15.39
CA ASP A 87 6.13 -6.22 16.72
C ASP A 87 4.79 -6.97 16.66
N GLU A 88 4.74 -8.19 17.18
CA GLU A 88 3.52 -9.00 17.29
C GLU A 88 2.36 -8.25 17.98
N LYS A 89 2.68 -7.30 18.87
CA LYS A 89 1.71 -6.49 19.62
C LYS A 89 1.34 -5.18 18.93
N GLY A 90 1.90 -4.89 17.75
CA GLY A 90 1.72 -3.61 17.05
C GLY A 90 2.57 -2.49 17.65
N LYS A 91 2.67 -1.37 16.91
CA LYS A 91 3.57 -0.23 17.18
C LYS A 91 3.67 0.11 18.68
N TYR A 92 4.90 0.16 19.16
CA TYR A 92 5.39 0.62 20.46
C TYR A 92 4.33 1.27 21.37
N LYS A 93 4.00 0.58 22.48
CA LYS A 93 3.58 1.27 23.70
C LYS A 93 4.78 1.96 24.34
#